data_AF-A0A1S3H4H3-F1
#
_entry.id   AF-A0A1S3H4H3-F1
#
_cell.length_a   1.000
_cell.length_b   1.000
_cell.length_c   1.000
_cell.angle_alpha   90.00
_cell.angle_beta   90.00
_cell.angle_gamma   90.00
#
_symmetry.space_group_name_H-M   'P 1'
#
loop_
_entity.id
_entity.type
_entity.pdbx_description
1 polymer ?
#
loop_
_entity_poly.entity_id
_entity_poly.type
_entity_poly.pdbx_seq_one_letter_code
_entity_poly.pdbx_strand_id
1 'polypeptide(L)'
;MADKHTKNLIIKSFEKKYVQALFIDVFGEHCQPYTSSRFFCITPHVLQVGHSFLTRQQQVTNSAANDQTKSAPKVLHHSLGPLEALMKCIEMNWMAVLVGPASSGKTSLVKLLAQLSGHKLQVMAMNSAMDTTELLGGFEQADLSRKLGDIAAKIVEQGSVMVKILLTIGSNPEENVQKSQTLQSLMAQYRENNYKDKGNGIQEEAEYVKGRFRILFKLLGQLQELQQSGDFFCTIT
;
A
#
# COMPACT_ATOMS: atom_id res chain seq x y z
N MET A 1 -0.94 32.63 32.85
CA MET A 1 -0.58 31.25 33.25
C MET A 1 -0.10 30.51 32.01
N ALA A 2 1.19 30.23 31.87
CA ALA A 2 1.71 29.48 30.74
C ALA A 2 1.17 28.04 30.78
N ASP A 3 0.45 27.67 29.72
CA ASP A 3 -0.24 26.39 29.54
C ASP A 3 0.71 25.20 29.78
N LYS A 4 0.19 24.15 30.43
CA LYS A 4 0.93 22.93 30.80
C LYS A 4 1.58 22.26 29.57
N HIS A 5 0.96 22.44 28.40
CA HIS A 5 1.49 22.03 27.11
C HIS A 5 2.77 22.80 26.71
N THR A 6 2.77 24.12 26.88
CA THR A 6 3.93 24.99 26.60
C THR A 6 5.09 24.67 27.53
N LYS A 7 4.82 24.40 28.83
CA LYS A 7 5.85 23.98 29.79
C LYS A 7 6.50 22.65 29.38
N ASN A 8 5.72 21.65 28.97
CA ASN A 8 6.26 20.36 28.52
C ASN A 8 7.06 20.46 27.21
N LEU A 9 6.65 21.32 26.28
CA LEU A 9 7.39 21.55 25.04
C LEU A 9 8.73 22.26 25.29
N ILE A 10 8.75 23.20 26.24
CA ILE A 10 9.97 23.90 26.69
C ILE A 10 10.93 22.92 27.37
N ILE A 11 10.45 22.07 28.28
CA ILE A 11 11.27 21.07 29.00
C ILE A 11 11.91 20.10 28.01
N LYS A 12 11.13 19.53 27.08
CA LYS A 12 11.65 18.58 26.07
C LYS A 12 12.68 19.23 25.12
N SER A 13 12.52 20.52 24.83
CA SER A 13 13.48 21.28 24.03
C SER A 13 14.78 21.56 24.79
N PHE A 14 14.71 21.71 26.12
CA PHE A 14 15.88 21.89 26.98
C PHE A 14 16.67 20.59 27.14
N GLU A 15 15.98 19.46 27.34
CA GLU A 15 16.60 18.13 27.42
C GLU A 15 17.36 17.77 26.15
N LYS A 16 16.78 18.03 24.97
CA LYS A 16 17.46 17.76 23.69
C LYS A 16 18.75 18.57 23.53
N LYS A 17 18.74 19.85 23.95
CA LYS A 17 19.93 20.71 23.92
C LYS A 17 20.99 20.23 24.90
N TYR A 18 20.59 19.78 26.09
CA TYR A 18 21.51 19.21 27.07
C TYR A 18 22.19 17.94 26.54
N VAL A 19 21.41 17.03 25.92
CA VAL A 19 21.97 15.81 25.29
C VAL A 19 22.93 16.16 24.16
N GLN A 20 22.63 17.20 23.36
CA GLN A 20 23.54 17.68 22.33
C GLN A 20 24.85 18.24 22.91
N ALA A 21 24.78 19.00 24.01
CA ALA A 21 25.96 19.52 24.69
C ALA A 21 26.82 18.39 25.26
N LEU A 22 26.20 17.39 25.90
CA LEU A 22 26.91 16.21 26.41
C LEU A 22 27.54 15.38 25.29
N PHE A 23 26.86 15.26 24.15
CA PHE A 23 27.41 14.57 22.99
C PHE A 23 28.69 15.25 22.48
N ILE A 24 28.69 16.59 22.38
CA ILE A 24 29.87 17.35 21.96
C ILE A 24 30.99 17.22 22.99
N ASP A 25 30.67 17.24 24.29
CA ASP A 25 31.64 17.08 25.37
C ASP A 25 32.34 15.70 25.32
N VAL A 26 31.60 14.63 25.03
CA VAL A 26 32.13 13.26 25.00
C VAL A 26 32.85 12.93 23.69
N PHE A 27 32.29 13.30 22.53
CA PHE A 27 32.81 12.90 21.22
C PHE A 27 33.66 13.98 20.54
N GLY A 28 33.76 15.19 21.11
CA GLY A 28 34.54 16.32 20.60
C GLY A 28 33.84 17.10 19.48
N GLU A 29 34.35 18.31 19.19
CA GLU A 29 33.76 19.25 18.20
C GLU A 29 33.79 18.74 16.75
N HIS A 30 34.62 17.75 16.45
CA HIS A 30 34.74 17.17 15.11
C HIS A 30 33.54 16.29 14.72
N CYS A 31 32.70 15.89 15.69
CA CYS A 31 31.49 15.13 15.44
C CYS A 31 30.26 16.02 15.65
N GLN A 32 29.74 16.62 14.58
CA GLN A 32 28.50 17.40 14.69
C GLN A 32 27.29 16.47 14.75
N PRO A 33 26.36 16.68 15.70
CA PRO A 33 25.15 15.88 15.78
C PRO A 33 24.34 16.01 14.48
N TYR A 34 23.88 14.88 13.95
CA TYR A 34 23.19 14.86 12.68
C TYR A 34 21.98 15.81 12.67
N THR A 35 21.96 16.71 11.69
CA THR A 35 20.81 17.55 11.40
C THR A 35 20.16 17.06 10.12
N SER A 36 18.87 16.77 10.17
CA SER A 36 18.14 16.25 9.01
C SER A 36 18.38 17.15 7.81
N SER A 37 18.99 16.60 6.76
CA SER A 37 19.32 17.30 5.53
C SER A 37 18.07 17.88 4.83
N ARG A 38 16.88 17.37 5.18
CA ARG A 38 15.58 17.66 4.53
C ARG A 38 15.59 17.45 3.00
N PHE A 39 16.63 16.80 2.49
CA PHE A 39 16.70 16.37 1.11
C PHE A 39 15.58 15.37 0.83
N PHE A 40 14.90 15.53 -0.29
CA PHE A 40 13.78 14.70 -0.68
C PHE A 40 13.85 14.44 -2.18
N CYS A 41 13.95 13.17 -2.56
CA CYS A 41 14.01 12.75 -3.95
C CYS A 41 13.15 11.51 -4.17
N ILE A 42 12.37 11.51 -5.24
CA ILE A 42 11.55 10.37 -5.66
C ILE A 42 11.95 10.00 -7.08
N THR A 43 12.46 8.79 -7.26
CA THR A 43 12.71 8.14 -8.55
C THR A 43 11.69 7.00 -8.73
N PRO A 44 11.41 6.46 -9.94
CA PRO A 44 10.52 5.31 -10.08
C PRO A 44 10.90 4.09 -9.24
N HIS A 45 12.19 3.90 -8.93
CA HIS A 45 12.71 2.73 -8.21
C HIS A 45 13.11 3.01 -6.76
N VAL A 46 13.43 4.26 -6.41
CA VAL A 46 13.99 4.61 -5.10
C VAL A 46 13.34 5.87 -4.55
N LEU A 47 13.03 5.84 -3.25
CA LEU A 47 12.62 6.98 -2.44
C LEU A 47 13.79 7.34 -1.52
N GLN A 48 14.24 8.59 -1.57
CA GLN A 48 15.29 9.11 -0.70
C GLN A 48 14.76 10.28 0.14
N VAL A 49 15.01 10.22 1.44
CA VAL A 49 14.73 11.29 2.40
C VAL A 49 15.95 11.43 3.30
N GLY A 50 16.65 12.56 3.21
CA GLY A 50 17.95 12.77 3.83
C GLY A 50 18.95 11.67 3.43
N HIS A 51 19.44 10.92 4.42
CA HIS A 51 20.40 9.82 4.22
C HIS A 51 19.77 8.43 4.20
N SER A 52 18.44 8.34 4.23
CA SER A 52 17.74 7.06 4.18
C SER A 52 17.30 6.77 2.75
N PHE A 53 17.28 5.50 2.39
CA PHE A 53 16.85 5.02 1.07
C PHE A 53 15.85 3.88 1.21
N LEU A 54 14.77 3.92 0.43
CA LEU A 54 13.84 2.80 0.29
C LEU A 54 13.59 2.47 -1.18
N THR A 55 13.57 1.18 -1.47
CA THR A 55 13.11 0.66 -2.75
C THR A 55 11.62 0.92 -2.90
N ARG A 56 11.21 1.39 -4.07
CA ARG A 56 9.81 1.57 -4.42
C ARG A 56 9.29 0.33 -5.12
N GLN A 57 8.18 -0.19 -4.63
CA GLN A 57 7.41 -1.19 -5.37
C GLN A 57 6.59 -0.44 -6.43
N GLN A 58 6.67 -0.87 -7.69
CA GLN A 58 5.79 -0.33 -8.72
C GLN A 58 4.36 -0.52 -8.24
N GLN A 59 3.60 0.58 -8.20
CA GLN A 59 2.19 0.50 -7.88
C GLN A 59 1.50 -0.29 -8.99
N VAL A 60 1.32 -1.60 -8.77
CA VAL A 60 0.15 -2.27 -9.30
C VAL A 60 -0.98 -1.49 -8.68
N THR A 61 -1.59 -0.62 -9.47
CA THR A 61 -2.70 0.21 -9.02
C THR A 61 -3.80 -0.76 -8.63
N ASN A 62 -3.81 -1.19 -7.38
CA ASN A 62 -4.98 -1.74 -6.76
C ASN A 62 -6.00 -0.61 -6.89
N SER A 63 -6.89 -0.77 -7.86
CA SER A 63 -7.97 0.15 -8.15
C SER A 63 -8.86 0.23 -6.91
N ALA A 64 -8.45 1.03 -5.94
CA ALA A 64 -9.34 1.74 -5.03
C ALA A 64 -9.97 2.92 -5.79
N ALA A 65 -10.45 2.67 -7.01
CA ALA A 65 -11.26 3.62 -7.79
C ALA A 65 -12.61 3.93 -7.10
N ASN A 66 -12.89 3.32 -5.95
CA ASN A 66 -14.05 3.59 -5.10
C ASN A 66 -13.74 4.37 -3.81
N ASP A 67 -12.49 4.82 -3.57
CA ASP A 67 -12.18 5.69 -2.42
C ASP A 67 -11.67 7.05 -2.92
N GLN A 68 -12.43 7.67 -3.83
CA GLN A 68 -12.16 8.99 -4.44
C GLN A 68 -12.15 10.16 -3.43
N THR A 69 -12.31 9.89 -2.14
CA THR A 69 -12.38 10.90 -1.07
C THR A 69 -11.21 10.88 -0.08
N LYS A 70 -10.29 9.91 -0.16
CA LYS A 70 -9.05 9.95 0.65
C LYS A 70 -7.95 10.65 -0.12
N SER A 71 -7.92 11.97 0.03
CA SER A 71 -6.84 12.83 -0.47
C SER A 71 -5.48 12.19 -0.24
N ALA A 72 -4.67 12.11 -1.30
CA ALA A 72 -3.30 11.66 -1.17
C ALA A 72 -2.61 12.54 -0.11
N PRO A 73 -2.10 11.99 1.00
CA PRO A 73 -1.35 12.75 1.98
C PRO A 73 -0.24 13.51 1.26
N LYS A 74 -0.21 14.82 1.50
CA LYS A 74 0.78 15.71 0.92
C LYS A 74 2.08 15.59 1.72
N VAL A 75 3.21 15.71 1.04
CA VAL A 75 4.51 15.80 1.71
C VAL A 75 4.63 17.20 2.32
N LEU A 76 4.80 17.27 3.64
CA LEU A 76 5.03 18.53 4.35
C LEU A 76 6.50 18.66 4.72
N HIS A 77 7.09 19.85 4.54
CA HIS A 77 8.49 20.11 4.92
C HIS A 77 8.80 19.83 6.39
N HIS A 78 7.82 20.01 7.29
CA HIS A 78 7.98 19.69 8.71
C HIS A 78 8.01 18.18 8.99
N SER A 79 7.35 17.38 8.15
CA SER A 79 7.29 15.92 8.31
C SER A 79 8.54 15.18 7.84
N LEU A 80 9.44 15.85 7.10
CA LEU A 80 10.63 15.21 6.51
C LEU A 80 11.61 14.64 7.55
N GLY A 81 11.80 15.31 8.68
CA GLY A 81 12.70 14.80 9.73
C GLY A 81 12.19 13.49 10.36
N PRO A 82 10.94 13.45 10.87
CA PRO A 82 10.33 12.20 11.34
C PRO A 82 10.19 11.13 10.25
N LEU A 83 9.95 11.54 9.01
CA LEU A 83 9.87 10.63 7.86
C LEU A 83 11.21 9.94 7.61
N GLU A 84 12.31 10.69 7.61
CA GLU A 84 13.66 10.16 7.47
C GLU A 84 13.99 9.15 8.57
N ALA A 85 13.71 9.48 9.84
CA ALA A 85 13.98 8.57 10.95
C ALA A 85 13.15 7.26 10.83
N LEU A 86 11.87 7.38 10.51
CA LEU A 86 11.00 6.22 10.26
C LEU A 86 11.50 5.39 9.08
N MET A 87 11.93 6.06 8.02
CA MET A 87 12.45 5.44 6.82
C MET A 87 13.73 4.66 7.11
N LYS A 88 14.61 5.21 7.94
CA LYS A 88 15.82 4.53 8.39
C LYS A 88 15.53 3.27 9.19
N CYS A 89 14.53 3.30 10.08
CA CYS A 89 14.12 2.10 10.80
C CYS A 89 13.69 0.98 9.85
N ILE A 90 12.92 1.31 8.81
CA ILE A 90 12.48 0.33 7.80
C ILE A 90 13.68 -0.20 7.01
N GLU A 91 14.58 0.68 6.56
CA GLU A 91 15.81 0.29 5.85
C GLU A 91 16.66 -0.69 6.66
N MET A 92 16.71 -0.52 7.98
CA MET A 92 17.45 -1.37 8.92
C MET A 92 16.66 -2.61 9.39
N ASN A 93 15.44 -2.85 8.89
CA ASN A 93 14.53 -3.88 9.38
C ASN A 93 14.24 -3.81 10.89
N TRP A 94 14.17 -2.60 11.44
CA TRP A 94 13.84 -2.35 12.84
C TRP A 94 12.36 -2.04 13.05
N MET A 95 11.83 -2.53 14.17
CA MET A 95 10.49 -2.15 14.62
C MET A 95 10.47 -0.68 15.02
N ALA A 96 9.60 0.11 14.40
CA ALA A 96 9.47 1.54 14.66
C ALA A 96 8.24 1.84 15.53
N VAL A 97 8.41 2.72 16.53
CA VAL A 97 7.32 3.24 17.37
C VAL A 97 7.27 4.75 17.27
N LEU A 98 6.12 5.30 16.88
CA LEU A 98 5.91 6.74 16.74
C LEU A 98 5.16 7.29 17.95
N VAL A 99 5.83 8.12 18.75
CA VAL A 99 5.27 8.73 19.97
C VAL A 99 5.16 10.24 19.81
N GLY A 100 4.01 10.81 20.18
CA GLY A 100 3.77 12.25 20.12
C GLY A 100 2.33 12.61 20.45
N PRO A 101 2.02 13.92 20.61
CA PRO A 101 0.69 14.39 20.98
C PRO A 101 -0.40 13.96 20.00
N ALA A 102 -1.65 13.92 20.44
CA ALA A 102 -2.78 13.69 19.55
C ALA A 102 -2.78 14.72 18.41
N SER A 103 -3.28 14.34 17.23
CA SER A 103 -3.31 15.19 16.03
C SER A 103 -1.94 15.62 15.44
N SER A 104 -0.82 15.04 15.90
CA SER A 104 0.51 15.34 15.34
C SER A 104 0.82 14.68 13.98
N GLY A 105 -0.17 14.04 13.35
CA GLY A 105 -0.01 13.41 12.03
C GLY A 105 0.73 12.07 11.98
N LYS A 106 0.91 11.34 13.10
CA LYS A 106 1.64 10.05 13.14
C LYS A 106 1.10 9.03 12.13
N THR A 107 -0.20 8.78 12.15
CA THR A 107 -0.86 7.85 11.23
C THR A 107 -0.76 8.33 9.78
N SER A 108 -0.86 9.64 9.56
CA SER A 108 -0.71 10.25 8.24
C SER A 108 0.71 10.10 7.70
N LEU A 109 1.73 10.16 8.57
CA LEU A 109 3.14 9.97 8.20
C LEU A 109 3.40 8.54 7.70
N VAL A 110 2.87 7.53 8.39
CA VAL A 110 3.01 6.12 7.97
C VAL A 110 2.26 5.87 6.66
N LYS A 111 1.03 6.41 6.53
CA LYS A 111 0.26 6.33 5.28
C LYS A 111 0.99 6.99 4.11
N LEU A 112 1.59 8.15 4.34
CA LEU A 112 2.39 8.86 3.36
C LEU A 112 3.59 8.01 2.92
N LEU A 113 4.36 7.47 3.87
CA LEU A 113 5.54 6.67 3.55
C LEU A 113 5.19 5.42 2.73
N ALA A 114 4.11 4.72 3.10
CA ALA A 114 3.64 3.54 2.37
C ALA A 114 3.23 3.88 0.92
N GLN A 115 2.57 5.01 0.70
CA GLN A 115 2.19 5.43 -0.64
C GLN A 115 3.38 5.88 -1.49
N LEU A 116 4.33 6.61 -0.89
CA LEU A 116 5.55 7.02 -1.56
C LEU A 116 6.41 5.80 -1.94
N SER A 117 6.54 4.83 -1.03
CA SER A 117 7.27 3.58 -1.28
C SER A 117 6.49 2.58 -2.14
N GLY A 118 5.19 2.78 -2.34
CA GLY A 118 4.33 1.86 -3.11
C GLY A 118 3.97 0.57 -2.38
N HIS A 119 4.22 0.46 -1.08
CA HIS A 119 3.89 -0.73 -0.29
C HIS A 119 2.46 -0.69 0.25
N LYS A 120 1.81 -1.86 0.35
CA LYS A 120 0.48 -2.00 0.94
C LYS A 120 0.55 -1.82 2.46
N LEU A 121 -0.02 -0.74 2.98
CA LEU A 121 -0.19 -0.54 4.42
C LEU A 121 -1.46 -1.27 4.91
N GLN A 122 -1.31 -2.12 5.92
CA GLN A 122 -2.43 -2.69 6.67
C GLN A 122 -2.48 -2.02 8.04
N VAL A 123 -3.66 -1.52 8.42
CA VAL A 123 -3.86 -0.82 9.69
C VAL A 123 -4.75 -1.66 10.56
N MET A 124 -4.23 -2.08 11.71
CA MET A 124 -4.99 -2.76 12.75
C MET A 124 -5.18 -1.79 13.92
N ALA A 125 -6.43 -1.54 14.30
CA ALA A 125 -6.74 -0.68 15.44
C ALA A 125 -6.72 -1.52 16.71
N MET A 126 -5.73 -1.33 17.57
CA MET A 126 -5.66 -2.03 18.85
C MET A 126 -6.68 -1.47 19.83
N ASN A 127 -7.45 -2.36 20.45
CA ASN A 127 -8.33 -2.05 21.57
C ASN A 127 -7.99 -2.97 22.76
N SER A 128 -8.51 -2.68 23.95
CA SER A 128 -8.23 -3.47 25.16
C SER A 128 -8.88 -4.86 25.18
N ALA A 129 -9.77 -5.14 24.22
CA ALA A 129 -10.44 -6.43 24.07
C ALA A 129 -9.78 -7.31 23.00
N MET A 130 -8.71 -6.83 22.34
CA MET A 130 -8.01 -7.62 21.32
C MET A 130 -7.33 -8.82 21.97
N ASP A 131 -7.69 -10.01 21.48
CA ASP A 131 -7.13 -11.28 21.91
C ASP A 131 -6.11 -11.82 20.90
N THR A 132 -5.29 -12.77 21.34
CA THR A 132 -4.31 -13.51 20.55
C THR A 132 -4.92 -14.14 19.29
N THR A 133 -6.19 -14.54 19.33
CA THR A 133 -6.94 -15.10 18.20
C THR A 133 -7.17 -14.09 17.07
N GLU A 134 -7.22 -12.79 17.34
CA GLU A 134 -7.34 -11.76 16.30
C GLU A 134 -5.99 -11.50 15.60
N LEU A 135 -4.87 -11.67 16.31
CA LEU A 135 -3.53 -11.47 15.77
C LEU A 135 -2.99 -12.69 15.03
N LEU A 136 -3.12 -13.87 15.63
CA LEU A 136 -2.66 -15.14 15.05
C LEU A 136 -3.67 -15.70 14.04
N GLY A 137 -4.93 -15.28 14.15
CA GLY A 137 -6.05 -15.85 13.43
C GLY A 137 -6.74 -16.95 14.24
N GLY A 138 -8.06 -17.04 14.10
CA GLY A 138 -8.83 -18.18 14.57
C GLY A 138 -8.79 -19.33 13.57
N PHE A 139 -9.16 -20.53 14.03
CA PHE A 139 -9.43 -21.62 13.11
C PHE A 139 -10.75 -21.36 12.39
N GLU A 140 -10.69 -21.19 11.08
CA GLU A 140 -11.87 -21.16 10.22
C GLU A 140 -11.99 -22.49 9.47
N GLN A 141 -13.17 -23.12 9.54
CA GLN A 141 -13.44 -24.29 8.70
C GLN A 141 -13.27 -23.91 7.23
N ALA A 142 -12.78 -24.84 6.41
CA ALA A 142 -12.41 -24.54 5.03
C ALA A 142 -13.59 -23.96 4.22
N ASP A 143 -13.60 -22.63 4.06
CA ASP A 143 -14.54 -21.92 3.19
C ASP A 143 -13.97 -21.80 1.78
N LEU A 144 -14.46 -22.64 0.85
CA LEU A 144 -14.05 -22.61 -0.55
C LEU A 144 -14.39 -21.26 -1.21
N SER A 145 -15.42 -20.55 -0.75
CA SER A 145 -15.84 -19.28 -1.32
C SER A 145 -14.82 -18.16 -1.09
N ARG A 146 -14.15 -18.18 0.07
CA ARG A 146 -13.05 -17.25 0.39
C ARG A 146 -11.83 -17.52 -0.48
N LYS A 147 -11.39 -18.77 -0.56
CA LYS A 147 -10.27 -19.18 -1.43
C LYS A 147 -10.52 -18.81 -2.89
N LEU A 148 -11.74 -19.01 -3.37
CA LEU A 148 -12.13 -18.60 -4.72
C LEU A 148 -12.06 -17.08 -4.89
N GLY A 149 -12.49 -16.31 -3.88
CA GLY A 149 -12.36 -14.86 -3.84
C GLY A 149 -10.90 -14.40 -3.94
N ASP A 150 -9.99 -15.04 -3.21
CA ASP A 150 -8.56 -14.70 -3.23
C ASP A 150 -7.93 -14.98 -4.61
N ILE A 151 -8.23 -16.13 -5.20
CA ILE A 151 -7.76 -16.48 -6.56
C ILE A 151 -8.31 -15.47 -7.57
N ALA A 152 -9.59 -15.12 -7.44
CA ALA A 152 -10.22 -14.18 -8.35
C ALA A 152 -9.69 -12.76 -8.23
N ALA A 153 -9.41 -12.30 -7.00
CA ALA A 153 -8.79 -11.00 -6.77
C ALA A 153 -7.44 -10.91 -7.49
N LYS A 154 -6.61 -11.98 -7.40
CA LYS A 154 -5.34 -12.07 -8.13
C LYS A 154 -5.54 -12.05 -9.65
N ILE A 155 -6.50 -12.78 -10.19
CA ILE A 155 -6.79 -12.80 -11.64
C ILE A 155 -7.22 -11.41 -12.13
N VAL A 156 -8.10 -10.74 -11.40
CA VAL A 156 -8.57 -9.39 -11.75
C VAL A 156 -7.43 -8.37 -11.65
N GLU A 157 -6.55 -8.50 -10.65
CA GLU A 157 -5.36 -7.64 -10.51
C GLU A 157 -4.42 -7.79 -11.71
N GLN A 158 -4.09 -9.03 -12.08
CA GLN A 158 -3.25 -9.32 -13.25
C GLN A 158 -3.93 -8.86 -14.56
N GLY A 159 -5.24 -9.05 -14.69
CA GLY A 159 -6.00 -8.57 -15.84
C GLY A 159 -5.96 -7.04 -15.99
N SER A 160 -5.99 -6.30 -14.89
CA SER A 160 -5.84 -4.84 -14.89
C SER A 160 -4.47 -4.40 -15.41
N VAL A 161 -3.40 -5.09 -15.01
CA VAL A 161 -2.03 -4.83 -15.51
C VAL A 161 -1.96 -5.13 -17.01
N MET A 162 -2.50 -6.28 -17.44
CA MET A 162 -2.52 -6.67 -18.84
C MET A 162 -3.24 -5.65 -19.73
N VAL A 163 -4.40 -5.13 -19.29
CA VAL A 163 -5.14 -4.07 -19.98
C VAL A 163 -4.28 -2.81 -20.18
N LYS A 164 -3.51 -2.40 -19.17
CA LYS A 164 -2.61 -1.24 -19.31
C LYS A 164 -1.49 -1.50 -20.29
N ILE A 165 -0.89 -2.69 -20.26
CA ILE A 165 0.17 -3.10 -21.17
C ILE A 165 -0.35 -3.08 -22.63
N LEU A 166 -1.52 -3.68 -22.87
CA LEU A 166 -2.21 -3.68 -24.17
C LEU A 166 -2.40 -2.26 -24.72
N LEU A 167 -2.83 -1.33 -23.88
CA LEU A 167 -3.06 0.07 -24.27
C LEU A 167 -1.76 0.87 -24.48
N THR A 168 -0.63 0.42 -23.95
CA THR A 168 0.64 1.18 -23.99
C THR A 168 1.61 0.67 -25.06
N ILE A 169 1.66 -0.66 -25.31
CA ILE A 169 2.70 -1.31 -26.12
C ILE A 169 2.16 -1.91 -27.44
N GLY A 170 0.85 -1.95 -27.62
CA GLY A 170 0.23 -2.72 -28.71
C GLY A 170 0.40 -2.15 -30.13
N SER A 171 0.80 -2.99 -31.08
CA SER A 171 0.99 -2.65 -32.50
C SER A 171 -0.31 -2.41 -33.29
N ASN A 172 -1.42 -3.03 -32.87
CA ASN A 172 -2.75 -2.90 -33.48
C ASN A 172 -3.74 -2.19 -32.53
N PRO A 173 -3.93 -0.87 -32.62
CA PRO A 173 -4.71 -0.13 -31.64
C PRO A 173 -6.19 -0.53 -31.58
N GLU A 174 -6.83 -0.83 -32.71
CA GLU A 174 -8.27 -1.17 -32.74
C GLU A 174 -8.58 -2.52 -32.06
N GLU A 175 -7.80 -3.55 -32.37
CA GLU A 175 -7.96 -4.89 -31.78
C GLU A 175 -7.66 -4.87 -30.28
N ASN A 176 -6.63 -4.12 -29.87
CA ASN A 176 -6.24 -3.98 -28.47
C ASN A 176 -7.31 -3.22 -27.66
N VAL A 177 -7.92 -2.19 -28.24
CA VAL A 177 -9.06 -1.50 -27.62
C VAL A 177 -10.21 -2.48 -27.41
N GLN A 178 -10.58 -3.27 -28.42
CA GLN A 178 -11.68 -4.24 -28.30
C GLN A 178 -11.44 -5.32 -27.24
N LYS A 179 -10.22 -5.89 -27.22
CA LYS A 179 -9.79 -6.88 -26.21
C LYS A 179 -9.78 -6.26 -24.80
N SER A 180 -9.27 -5.03 -24.68
CA SER A 180 -9.23 -4.31 -23.40
C SER A 180 -10.63 -4.00 -22.86
N GLN A 181 -11.58 -3.60 -23.71
CA GLN A 181 -12.98 -3.36 -23.35
C GLN A 181 -13.67 -4.64 -22.88
N THR A 182 -13.41 -5.76 -23.57
CA THR A 182 -13.95 -7.07 -23.21
C THR A 182 -13.45 -7.50 -21.84
N LEU A 183 -12.14 -7.42 -21.59
CA LEU A 183 -11.55 -7.70 -20.27
C LEU A 183 -12.12 -6.79 -19.17
N GLN A 184 -12.23 -5.48 -19.42
CA GLN A 184 -12.82 -4.55 -18.46
C GLN A 184 -14.27 -4.90 -18.15
N SER A 185 -15.07 -5.25 -19.14
CA SER A 185 -16.48 -5.64 -18.96
C SER A 185 -16.62 -6.91 -18.11
N LEU A 186 -15.79 -7.93 -18.36
CA LEU A 186 -15.77 -9.18 -17.58
C LEU A 186 -15.32 -8.95 -16.14
N MET A 187 -14.30 -8.09 -15.93
CA MET A 187 -13.86 -7.69 -14.59
C MET A 187 -14.96 -6.93 -13.83
N ALA A 188 -15.71 -6.05 -14.51
CA ALA A 188 -16.85 -5.34 -13.93
C ALA A 188 -18.00 -6.31 -13.55
N GLN A 189 -18.36 -7.24 -14.45
CA GLN A 189 -19.37 -8.28 -14.17
C GLN A 189 -18.98 -9.17 -12.99
N TYR A 190 -17.69 -9.49 -12.84
CA TYR A 190 -17.21 -10.24 -11.69
C TYR A 190 -17.35 -9.44 -10.39
N ARG A 191 -16.99 -8.14 -10.41
CA ARG A 191 -17.14 -7.25 -9.25
C ARG A 191 -18.60 -7.14 -8.82
N GLU A 192 -19.52 -6.95 -9.75
CA GLU A 192 -20.95 -6.81 -9.46
C GLU A 192 -21.56 -8.09 -8.88
N ASN A 193 -21.16 -9.27 -9.40
CA ASN A 193 -21.64 -10.55 -8.85
C ASN A 193 -21.07 -10.89 -7.46
N ASN A 194 -19.95 -10.29 -7.02
CA ASN A 194 -19.50 -10.45 -5.63
C ASN A 194 -20.44 -9.79 -4.61
N TYR A 195 -21.24 -8.80 -5.03
CA TYR A 195 -22.19 -8.10 -4.15
C TYR A 195 -23.61 -8.70 -4.16
N LYS A 196 -23.87 -9.70 -5.01
CA LYS A 196 -25.16 -10.41 -4.99
C LYS A 196 -25.23 -11.29 -3.75
N ASP A 197 -26.39 -11.25 -3.11
CA ASP A 197 -26.68 -12.04 -1.91
C ASP A 197 -26.44 -13.53 -2.19
N LYS A 198 -25.86 -14.24 -1.21
CA LYS A 198 -25.49 -15.66 -1.37
C LYS A 198 -26.73 -16.57 -1.48
N GLY A 199 -27.93 -16.03 -1.21
CA GLY A 199 -29.16 -16.80 -1.06
C GLY A 199 -29.14 -17.60 0.23
N ASN A 200 -30.31 -17.95 0.75
CA ASN A 200 -30.42 -18.72 2.00
C ASN A 200 -30.49 -20.24 1.74
N GLY A 201 -30.55 -20.67 0.47
CA GLY A 201 -30.67 -22.07 0.08
C GLY A 201 -29.40 -22.68 -0.52
N ILE A 202 -29.16 -23.98 -0.25
CA ILE A 202 -28.02 -24.75 -0.79
C ILE A 202 -27.99 -24.73 -2.33
N GLN A 203 -29.16 -24.77 -2.98
CA GLN A 203 -29.26 -24.73 -4.45
C GLN A 203 -28.91 -23.35 -5.03
N GLU A 204 -29.36 -22.28 -4.36
CA GLU A 204 -29.07 -20.89 -4.75
C GLU A 204 -27.58 -20.58 -4.57
N GLU A 205 -26.97 -21.06 -3.48
CA GLU A 205 -25.53 -20.91 -3.22
C GLU A 205 -24.70 -21.66 -4.28
N ALA A 206 -25.11 -22.87 -4.65
CA ALA A 206 -24.42 -23.64 -5.69
C ALA A 206 -24.50 -22.96 -7.07
N GLU A 207 -25.65 -22.36 -7.41
CA GLU A 207 -25.84 -21.61 -8.66
C GLU A 207 -25.02 -20.30 -8.65
N TYR A 208 -25.00 -19.61 -7.50
CA TYR A 208 -24.16 -18.44 -7.27
C TYR A 208 -22.67 -18.74 -7.47
N VAL A 209 -22.16 -19.82 -6.85
CA VAL A 209 -20.75 -20.24 -6.99
C VAL A 209 -20.43 -20.65 -8.43
N LYS A 210 -21.30 -21.42 -9.08
CA LYS A 210 -21.14 -21.79 -10.51
C LYS A 210 -21.08 -20.55 -11.41
N GLY A 211 -21.91 -19.54 -11.15
CA GLY A 211 -21.90 -18.27 -11.86
C GLY A 211 -20.55 -17.56 -11.76
N ARG A 212 -19.97 -17.48 -10.55
CA ARG A 212 -18.64 -16.90 -10.31
C ARG A 212 -17.55 -17.66 -11.06
N PHE A 213 -17.55 -18.99 -10.99
CA PHE A 213 -16.59 -19.82 -11.72
C PHE A 213 -16.68 -19.61 -13.24
N ARG A 214 -17.88 -19.48 -13.80
CA ARG A 214 -18.06 -19.29 -15.24
C ARG A 214 -17.44 -17.98 -15.74
N ILE A 215 -17.61 -16.89 -14.99
CA ILE A 215 -17.00 -15.60 -15.33
C ILE A 215 -15.48 -15.66 -15.17
N LEU A 216 -15.00 -16.30 -14.11
CA LEU A 216 -13.57 -16.48 -13.88
C LEU A 216 -12.89 -17.27 -15.01
N PHE A 217 -13.55 -18.33 -15.47
CA PHE A 217 -13.04 -19.17 -16.54
C PHE A 217 -12.97 -18.41 -17.87
N LYS A 218 -13.97 -17.56 -18.15
CA LYS A 218 -13.94 -16.66 -19.31
C LYS A 218 -12.80 -15.64 -19.22
N LEU A 219 -12.58 -15.04 -18.05
CA LEU A 219 -11.45 -14.12 -17.84
C LEU A 219 -10.11 -14.81 -18.07
N LEU A 220 -9.93 -16.00 -17.50
CA LEU A 220 -8.70 -16.79 -17.68
C LEU A 220 -8.47 -17.15 -19.14
N GLY A 221 -9.51 -17.57 -19.87
CA GLY A 221 -9.41 -17.86 -21.30
C GLY A 221 -8.92 -16.67 -22.12
N GLN A 222 -9.50 -15.49 -21.88
CA GLN A 222 -9.09 -14.24 -22.55
C GLN A 222 -7.64 -13.84 -22.20
N LEU A 223 -7.22 -14.02 -20.95
CA LEU A 223 -5.84 -13.76 -20.55
C LEU A 223 -4.85 -14.75 -21.19
N GLN A 224 -5.24 -16.02 -21.32
CA GLN A 224 -4.42 -17.05 -21.94
C GLN A 224 -4.24 -16.82 -23.45
N GLU A 225 -5.30 -16.42 -24.17
CA GLU A 225 -5.22 -16.02 -25.59
C GLU A 225 -4.22 -14.86 -25.79
N LEU A 226 -4.26 -13.87 -24.90
CA LEU A 226 -3.33 -12.73 -24.93
C LEU A 226 -1.89 -13.15 -24.66
N GLN A 227 -1.67 -14.08 -23.73
CA GLN A 227 -0.33 -14.60 -23.45
C GLN A 227 0.25 -15.39 -24.64
N GLN A 228 -0.59 -16.12 -25.38
CA GLN A 228 -0.17 -16.89 -26.56
C GLN A 228 0.12 -16.01 -27.78
N SER A 229 -0.45 -14.80 -27.85
CA SER A 229 -0.21 -13.88 -28.96
C SER A 229 1.20 -13.27 -29.03
N GLY A 230 2.11 -13.62 -28.12
CA GLY A 230 3.58 -13.58 -28.32
C GLY A 230 4.26 -12.20 -28.44
N ASP A 231 3.56 -11.16 -28.91
CA ASP A 231 4.17 -9.87 -29.26
C ASP A 231 4.47 -8.96 -28.04
N PHE A 232 4.04 -9.36 -26.83
CA PHE A 232 4.18 -8.54 -25.62
C PHE A 232 5.46 -8.79 -24.81
N PHE A 233 6.09 -9.95 -24.94
CA PHE A 233 7.29 -10.29 -24.17
C PHE A 233 8.59 -9.76 -24.79
N CYS A 234 8.58 -9.41 -26.09
CA CYS A 234 9.80 -9.03 -26.80
C CYS A 234 10.24 -7.57 -26.55
N THR A 235 9.38 -6.72 -25.96
CA THR A 235 9.62 -5.27 -25.86
C THR A 235 9.92 -4.77 -24.43
N ILE A 236 10.03 -5.67 -23.44
CA ILE A 236 10.25 -5.32 -22.02
C ILE A 236 11.69 -5.65 -21.55
N THR A 237 12.62 -5.94 -22.45
CA THR A 237 14.07 -5.96 -22.15
C THR A 237 14.69 -4.62 -22.46
#